data_AF-A0A958P1T3-F1
#
_entry.id   AF-A0A958P1T3-F1
#
_cell.length_a   1.000
_cell.length_b   1.000
_cell.length_c   1.000
_cell.angle_alpha   90.00
_cell.angle_beta   90.00
_cell.angle_gamma   90.00
#
_symmetry.space_group_name_H-M   'P 1'
#
loop_
_entity.id
_entity.type
_entity.pdbx_description
1 polymer ?
#
loop_
_entity_poly.entity_id
_entity_poly.type
_entity_poly.pdbx_seq_one_letter_code
_entity_poly.pdbx_strand_id
1 'polypeptide(L)'
;MKNLFLVLFTIISLVAFSNNNENKEIKMTSFSGKVVDANETLAGVKIIIDNKETDVYTDFDGNFIVDNVPVGVHKISFSLVAYENKTIEIDLTKENTLDVVLESK
;
A
#
# COMPACT_ATOMS: atom_id res chain seq x y z
N MET A 1 58.98 20.67 -24.39
CA MET A 1 58.06 19.57 -23.99
C MET A 1 57.67 19.71 -22.52
N LYS A 2 56.93 20.76 -22.13
CA LYS A 2 56.54 20.98 -20.72
C LYS A 2 55.04 21.32 -20.52
N ASN A 3 54.28 21.47 -21.59
CA ASN A 3 52.90 21.98 -21.52
C ASN A 3 51.85 20.93 -21.92
N LEU A 4 52.26 19.68 -22.17
CA LEU A 4 51.35 18.63 -22.67
C LEU A 4 50.68 17.82 -21.54
N PHE A 5 51.20 17.87 -20.31
CA PHE A 5 50.63 17.15 -19.17
C PHE A 5 49.45 17.88 -18.51
N LEU A 6 49.30 19.20 -18.75
CA LEU A 6 48.27 20.00 -18.07
C LEU A 6 46.87 19.85 -18.69
N VAL A 7 46.78 19.43 -19.95
CA VAL A 7 45.50 19.29 -20.67
C VAL A 7 44.78 17.99 -20.31
N LEU A 8 45.50 16.99 -19.78
CA LEU A 8 44.89 15.72 -19.38
C LEU A 8 44.17 15.81 -18.03
N PHE A 9 44.50 16.80 -17.21
CA PHE A 9 43.92 16.97 -15.87
C PHE A 9 42.58 17.74 -15.87
N THR A 10 42.25 18.46 -16.95
CA THR A 10 41.03 19.28 -17.05
C THR A 10 39.82 18.53 -17.61
N ILE A 11 39.99 17.34 -18.19
CA ILE A 11 38.88 16.54 -18.75
C ILE A 11 38.22 15.68 -17.68
N ILE A 12 38.95 15.33 -16.61
CA ILE A 12 38.44 14.47 -15.52
C ILE A 12 37.42 15.20 -14.62
N SER A 13 37.42 16.54 -14.59
CA SER A 13 36.48 17.30 -13.75
C SER A 13 35.05 17.39 -14.32
N LEU A 14 34.80 16.97 -15.58
CA LEU A 14 33.47 17.08 -16.19
C LEU A 14 32.51 15.91 -15.87
N VAL A 15 32.99 14.80 -15.32
CA VAL A 15 32.16 13.61 -15.04
C VAL A 15 31.58 13.55 -13.61
N ALA A 16 31.73 14.62 -12.81
CA ALA A 16 31.36 14.61 -11.40
C ALA A 16 29.90 14.99 -11.07
N PHE A 17 29.07 15.34 -12.06
CA PHE A 17 27.65 15.63 -11.82
C PHE A 17 26.81 14.36 -12.06
N SER A 18 26.97 13.38 -11.18
CA SER A 18 26.00 12.28 -11.04
C SER A 18 24.72 12.87 -10.45
N ASN A 19 23.67 12.93 -11.26
CA ASN A 19 22.35 13.37 -10.83
C ASN A 19 21.80 12.31 -9.87
N ASN A 20 21.66 12.67 -8.59
CA ASN A 20 21.09 11.80 -7.55
C ASN A 20 19.58 11.76 -7.73
N ASN A 21 19.14 11.07 -8.77
CA ASN A 21 17.74 10.73 -8.93
C ASN A 21 17.52 9.53 -8.02
N GLU A 22 17.26 9.79 -6.73
CA GLU A 22 16.76 8.78 -5.81
C GLU A 22 15.39 8.33 -6.33
N ASN A 23 15.40 7.33 -7.23
CA ASN A 23 14.19 6.60 -7.57
C ASN A 23 13.75 5.89 -6.29
N LYS A 24 12.84 6.53 -5.54
CA LYS A 24 12.26 5.96 -4.34
C LYS A 24 11.45 4.74 -4.77
N GLU A 25 12.06 3.57 -4.66
CA GLU A 25 11.42 2.30 -4.97
C GLU A 25 10.19 2.15 -4.07
N ILE A 26 9.00 2.18 -4.69
CA ILE A 26 7.76 1.97 -3.96
C ILE A 26 7.63 0.47 -3.74
N LYS A 27 7.92 0.02 -2.52
CA LYS A 27 7.71 -1.36 -2.13
C LYS A 27 6.21 -1.63 -2.03
N MET A 28 5.74 -2.67 -2.72
CA MET A 28 4.35 -3.11 -2.71
C MET A 28 4.21 -4.34 -1.80
N THR A 29 3.02 -4.54 -1.24
CA THR A 29 2.65 -5.68 -0.42
C THR A 29 1.18 -6.05 -0.65
N SER A 30 0.75 -7.16 -0.08
CA SER A 30 -0.66 -7.53 0.07
C SER A 30 -1.07 -7.59 1.53
N PHE A 31 -2.36 -7.50 1.79
CA PHE A 31 -2.96 -7.77 3.10
C PHE A 31 -4.30 -8.49 2.95
N SER A 32 -4.70 -9.24 3.95
CA SER A 32 -5.89 -10.08 3.93
C SER A 32 -6.66 -10.00 5.25
N GLY A 33 -7.81 -10.62 5.32
CA GLY A 33 -8.54 -10.74 6.57
C GLY A 33 -9.93 -11.30 6.39
N LYS A 34 -10.72 -11.27 7.46
CA LYS A 34 -12.11 -11.72 7.47
C LYS A 34 -13.03 -10.64 8.04
N VAL A 35 -14.22 -10.50 7.46
CA VAL A 35 -15.28 -9.63 7.98
C VAL A 35 -16.44 -10.47 8.49
N VAL A 36 -16.90 -10.17 9.71
CA VAL A 36 -17.98 -10.88 10.41
C VAL A 36 -18.98 -9.93 11.05
N ASP A 37 -20.17 -10.44 11.35
CA ASP A 37 -21.15 -9.87 12.28
C ASP A 37 -21.45 -10.92 13.34
N ALA A 38 -21.04 -10.66 14.59
CA ALA A 38 -21.04 -11.64 15.68
C ALA A 38 -20.42 -13.00 15.29
N ASN A 39 -21.23 -13.99 14.91
CA ASN A 39 -20.81 -15.34 14.53
C ASN A 39 -21.05 -15.65 13.03
N GLU A 40 -21.52 -14.68 12.25
CA GLU A 40 -21.81 -14.82 10.82
C GLU A 40 -20.74 -14.15 9.98
N THR A 41 -20.32 -14.80 8.89
CA THR A 41 -19.37 -14.24 7.92
C THR A 41 -20.10 -13.36 6.92
N LEU A 42 -19.54 -12.19 6.62
CA LEU A 42 -20.19 -11.22 5.73
C LEU A 42 -19.59 -11.27 4.32
N ALA A 43 -20.38 -11.74 3.36
CA ALA A 43 -20.03 -11.71 1.95
C ALA A 43 -20.37 -10.37 1.29
N GLY A 44 -19.58 -9.95 0.29
CA GLY A 44 -19.86 -8.76 -0.51
C GLY A 44 -19.58 -7.42 0.19
N VAL A 45 -18.84 -7.41 1.30
CA VAL A 45 -18.40 -6.18 1.97
C VAL A 45 -17.42 -5.46 1.05
N LYS A 46 -17.74 -4.22 0.67
CA LYS A 46 -16.87 -3.36 -0.15
C LYS A 46 -15.72 -2.82 0.69
N ILE A 47 -14.51 -2.93 0.16
CA ILE A 47 -13.29 -2.44 0.79
C ILE A 47 -12.75 -1.23 0.02
N ILE A 48 -12.41 -0.16 0.74
CA ILE A 48 -11.90 1.10 0.19
C ILE A 48 -10.60 1.44 0.90
N ILE A 49 -9.58 1.89 0.16
CA ILE A 49 -8.24 2.14 0.69
C ILE A 49 -7.89 3.61 0.46
N ASP A 50 -7.57 4.35 1.51
CA ASP A 50 -7.26 5.79 1.47
C ASP A 50 -8.32 6.61 0.72
N ASN A 51 -9.59 6.27 0.94
CA ASN A 51 -10.76 6.86 0.27
C ASN A 51 -10.76 6.70 -1.26
N LYS A 52 -9.97 5.78 -1.81
CA LYS A 52 -9.98 5.41 -3.24
C LYS A 52 -10.82 4.16 -3.41
N GLU A 53 -11.74 4.21 -4.37
CA GLU A 53 -12.54 3.04 -4.72
C GLU A 53 -11.63 1.90 -5.18
N THR A 54 -11.95 0.69 -4.74
CA THR A 54 -11.30 -0.54 -5.18
C THR A 54 -12.37 -1.55 -5.61
N ASP A 55 -11.97 -2.53 -6.42
CA ASP A 55 -12.81 -3.64 -6.83
C ASP A 55 -12.67 -4.86 -5.89
N VAL A 56 -12.29 -4.64 -4.63
CA VAL A 56 -12.14 -5.71 -3.64
C VAL A 56 -13.39 -5.81 -2.76
N TYR A 57 -13.90 -7.03 -2.68
CA TYR A 57 -15.05 -7.41 -1.86
C TYR A 57 -14.74 -8.68 -1.10
N THR A 58 -15.40 -8.89 0.04
CA THR A 58 -15.31 -10.18 0.73
C THR A 58 -16.01 -11.31 -0.04
N ASP A 59 -15.44 -12.50 0.03
CA ASP A 59 -16.01 -13.73 -0.53
C ASP A 59 -17.17 -14.29 0.34
N PHE A 60 -17.70 -15.46 -0.04
CA PHE A 60 -18.81 -16.11 0.68
C PHE A 60 -18.50 -16.48 2.14
N ASP A 61 -17.23 -16.67 2.46
CA ASP A 61 -16.74 -17.01 3.81
C ASP A 61 -16.26 -15.76 4.57
N GLY A 62 -16.55 -14.57 4.02
CA GLY A 62 -16.19 -13.27 4.58
C GLY A 62 -14.71 -12.91 4.44
N ASN A 63 -13.91 -13.68 3.70
CA ASN A 63 -12.49 -13.39 3.54
C ASN A 63 -12.25 -12.35 2.44
N PHE A 64 -11.16 -11.61 2.55
CA PHE A 64 -10.68 -10.76 1.47
C PHE A 64 -9.15 -10.82 1.38
N ILE A 65 -8.65 -10.48 0.19
CA ILE A 65 -7.23 -10.24 -0.07
C ILE A 65 -7.15 -8.97 -0.92
N VAL A 66 -6.31 -8.04 -0.51
CA VAL A 66 -5.95 -6.86 -1.29
C VAL A 66 -4.48 -6.98 -1.67
N ASP A 67 -4.21 -7.05 -2.96
CA ASP A 67 -2.86 -7.07 -3.50
C ASP A 67 -2.40 -5.68 -3.94
N ASN A 68 -1.09 -5.55 -4.13
CA ASN A 68 -0.46 -4.39 -4.75
C ASN A 68 -0.81 -3.06 -4.04
N VAL A 69 -0.70 -3.08 -2.71
CA VAL A 69 -0.81 -1.88 -1.86
C VAL A 69 0.60 -1.42 -1.50
N PRO A 70 0.93 -0.12 -1.60
CA PRO A 70 2.21 0.38 -1.10
C PRO A 70 2.42 -0.01 0.37
N VAL A 71 3.66 -0.30 0.75
CA VAL A 71 4.00 -0.50 2.15
C VAL A 71 3.88 0.84 2.88
N GLY A 72 3.11 0.88 3.98
CA GLY A 72 2.90 2.09 4.77
C GLY A 72 1.64 2.01 5.63
N VAL A 73 1.25 3.17 6.17
CA VAL A 73 0.02 3.32 6.95
C VAL A 73 -1.12 3.69 6.01
N HIS A 74 -2.21 2.92 6.07
CA HIS A 74 -3.38 3.09 5.22
C HIS A 74 -4.67 3.12 6.03
N LYS A 75 -5.65 3.86 5.53
CA LYS A 75 -7.02 3.84 6.07
C LYS A 75 -7.88 2.94 5.22
N ILE A 76 -8.41 1.88 5.84
CA ILE A 76 -9.24 0.87 5.20
C ILE A 76 -10.68 1.06 5.68
N SER A 77 -11.59 1.34 4.75
CA SER A 77 -13.02 1.46 5.03
C SER A 77 -13.78 0.25 4.50
N PHE A 78 -14.66 -0.28 5.35
CA PHE A 78 -15.51 -1.43 5.09
C PHE A 78 -16.96 -0.95 5.06
N SER A 79 -17.70 -1.36 4.03
CA SER A 79 -19.11 -0.97 3.87
C SER A 79 -19.94 -2.09 3.25
N LEU A 80 -21.14 -2.28 3.78
CA LEU A 80 -22.13 -3.21 3.27
C LEU A 80 -23.52 -2.62 3.50
N VAL A 81 -24.46 -2.89 2.59
CA VAL A 81 -25.85 -2.44 2.72
C VAL A 81 -26.44 -2.99 4.02
N ALA A 82 -27.17 -2.15 4.77
CA ALA A 82 -27.74 -2.45 6.08
C ALA A 82 -26.74 -2.62 7.25
N TYR A 83 -25.46 -2.33 7.04
CA TYR A 83 -24.43 -2.31 8.09
C TYR A 83 -23.87 -0.91 8.31
N GLU A 84 -23.37 -0.66 9.51
CA GLU A 84 -22.59 0.53 9.84
C GLU A 84 -21.21 0.47 9.21
N ASN A 85 -20.79 1.59 8.60
CA ASN A 85 -19.48 1.66 7.97
C ASN A 85 -18.39 1.70 9.05
N LYS A 86 -17.33 0.92 8.88
CA LYS A 86 -16.17 0.93 9.78
C LYS A 86 -14.92 1.33 9.01
N THR A 87 -14.10 2.21 9.61
CA THR A 87 -12.79 2.59 9.07
C THR A 87 -11.72 2.25 10.09
N ILE A 88 -10.67 1.57 9.65
CA ILE A 88 -9.54 1.13 10.47
C ILE A 88 -8.25 1.62 9.81
N GLU A 89 -7.29 2.03 10.62
CA GLU A 89 -5.94 2.33 10.17
C GLU A 89 -5.04 1.11 10.38
N ILE A 90 -4.33 0.67 9.34
CA ILE A 90 -3.37 -0.45 9.40
C ILE A 90 -2.00 0.00 8.92
N ASP A 91 -0.95 -0.44 9.62
CA ASP A 91 0.44 -0.25 9.24
C ASP A 91 0.98 -1.51 8.57
N LEU A 92 0.99 -1.51 7.24
CA LEU A 92 1.45 -2.63 6.40
C LEU A 92 2.97 -2.85 6.45
N THR A 93 3.71 -2.08 7.26
CA THR A 93 5.10 -2.41 7.63
C THR A 93 5.17 -3.42 8.77
N LYS A 94 4.09 -3.58 9.55
CA LYS A 94 4.04 -4.39 10.78
C LYS A 94 3.14 -5.60 10.65
N GLU A 95 1.98 -5.44 10.02
CA GLU A 95 0.96 -6.49 9.92
C GLU A 95 0.28 -6.44 8.56
N ASN A 96 -0.10 -7.61 8.06
CA ASN A 96 -0.78 -7.80 6.79
C ASN A 96 -2.11 -8.55 6.94
N THR A 97 -2.63 -8.67 8.15
CA THR A 97 -3.91 -9.33 8.45
C THR A 97 -4.83 -8.36 9.19
N LEU A 98 -6.11 -8.32 8.81
CA LEU A 98 -7.08 -7.41 9.41
C LEU A 98 -8.47 -8.07 9.49
N ASP A 99 -8.80 -8.60 10.67
CA ASP A 99 -10.14 -9.10 10.95
C ASP A 99 -11.06 -7.99 11.47
N VAL A 100 -12.28 -7.96 10.97
CA VAL A 100 -13.20 -6.83 11.15
C VAL A 100 -14.59 -7.33 11.55
N VAL A 101 -15.16 -6.70 12.56
CA VAL A 101 -16.57 -6.86 12.92
C VAL A 101 -17.36 -5.66 12.38
N LEU A 102 -18.43 -5.88 11.62
CA LEU A 102 -19.41 -4.85 11.28
C LEU A 102 -20.67 -5.03 12.12
N GLU A 103 -21.31 -3.92 12.47
CA GLU A 103 -22.56 -3.90 13.24
C GLU A 103 -23.72 -3.62 12.29
N SER A 104 -24.83 -4.35 12.43
CA SER A 104 -26.07 -4.07 11.70
C SER A 104 -26.69 -2.73 12.10
N LYS A 105 -27.38 -2.08 11.17
CA LYS A 105 -28.12 -0.82 11.39
C LYS A 105 -29.47 -1.00 12.09
#